data_AF-A0A0T9PMW7-F1
#
_entry.id   AF-A0A0T9PMW7-F1
#
_cell.length_a   1.000
_cell.length_b   1.000
_cell.length_c   1.000
_cell.angle_alpha   90.00
_cell.angle_beta   90.00
_cell.angle_gamma   90.00
#
_symmetry.space_group_name_H-M   'P 1'
#
loop_
_entity.id
_entity.type
_entity.pdbx_description
1 polymer ?
#
loop_
_entity_poly.entity_id
_entity_poly.type
_entity_poly.pdbx_seq_one_letter_code
_entity_poly.pdbx_strand_id
1 'polypeptide(L)'
;MDIFRVRLYSLSKPLWIIEINMMGIHDYFVGYLIIGAVVGSFLNVLIYRLPITLANCSPQYELHGQEVGISSHLKSINLFQPGSFCPHCNESIPIKYNIPILGWIFLRGVSRCCNKKISIRYLFIEILAVIQTLLVLMIFQEDLLICTSLVLIWTLTALAFIDFDTYLLPDCMTIPLLWLGLLINIDTLFTPLSSAVLGAVSGYLFLWLSYWLFKIVRGVDGMGYGDFKLMAALGAWFGVSAVPFLILFSSLFGIVAYAVFYLFDRKENGKEINHIAFGPYISFAGILYLFIGSHVTNLFFQ
;
A
#
# COMPACT_ATOMS: atom_id res chain seq x y z
N MET A 1 -30.91 -26.00 5.34
CA MET A 1 -29.71 -26.16 6.20
C MET A 1 -28.60 -26.69 5.32
N ASP A 2 -27.95 -25.81 4.54
CA ASP A 2 -26.76 -26.12 3.72
C ASP A 2 -26.18 -24.79 3.19
N ILE A 3 -25.70 -23.91 4.07
CA ILE A 3 -25.17 -22.57 3.68
C ILE A 3 -23.74 -22.30 4.20
N PHE A 4 -23.14 -23.20 4.99
CA PHE A 4 -21.76 -23.02 5.46
C PHE A 4 -20.84 -24.11 4.91
N ARG A 5 -20.47 -24.01 3.62
CA ARG A 5 -19.19 -24.58 3.16
C ARG A 5 -18.20 -23.44 2.98
N VAL A 6 -17.59 -23.04 4.09
CA VAL A 6 -16.31 -22.34 4.08
C VAL A 6 -15.32 -23.27 3.38
N ARG A 7 -14.81 -22.86 2.22
CA ARG A 7 -13.80 -23.61 1.47
C ARG A 7 -12.52 -23.58 2.31
N LEU A 8 -12.31 -24.64 3.08
CA LEU A 8 -11.12 -24.87 3.89
C LEU A 8 -9.90 -24.96 2.95
N TYR A 9 -9.08 -23.92 2.90
CA TYR A 9 -7.70 -24.07 2.44
C TYR A 9 -6.92 -24.78 3.56
N SER A 10 -7.09 -26.10 3.66
CA SER A 10 -6.24 -26.91 4.53
C SER A 10 -4.82 -26.87 3.99
N LEU A 11 -3.89 -26.41 4.81
CA LEU A 11 -2.43 -26.51 4.67
C LEU A 11 -1.95 -27.97 4.80
N SER A 12 -2.61 -28.88 4.10
CA SER A 12 -2.29 -30.30 4.08
C SER A 12 -2.71 -30.92 2.75
N LYS A 13 -1.96 -30.65 1.68
CA LYS A 13 -1.87 -31.61 0.57
C LYS A 13 -0.39 -31.91 0.22
N PRO A 14 0.00 -33.20 0.15
CA PRO A 14 1.39 -33.68 0.03
C PRO A 14 2.16 -33.29 -1.24
N LEU A 15 3.45 -33.67 -1.25
CA LEU A 15 4.50 -33.56 -2.27
C LEU A 15 4.20 -34.08 -3.72
N TRP A 16 2.96 -34.39 -4.07
CA TRP A 16 2.56 -34.96 -5.37
C TRP A 16 2.09 -33.94 -6.43
N ILE A 17 2.23 -32.63 -6.20
CA ILE A 17 2.07 -31.58 -7.25
C ILE A 17 3.40 -31.43 -8.03
N ILE A 18 3.99 -32.53 -8.50
CA ILE A 18 5.24 -32.48 -9.30
C ILE A 18 5.01 -32.96 -10.75
N GLU A 19 3.85 -33.53 -11.10
CA GLU A 19 3.60 -34.03 -12.46
C GLU A 19 2.38 -33.41 -13.15
N ILE A 20 2.30 -32.08 -13.15
CA ILE A 20 1.45 -31.35 -14.10
C ILE A 20 2.34 -30.30 -14.78
N ASN A 21 2.76 -30.56 -16.01
CA ASN A 21 3.48 -29.64 -16.92
C ASN A 21 4.40 -28.61 -16.23
N MET A 22 5.55 -29.08 -15.75
CA MET A 22 6.62 -28.22 -15.20
C MET A 22 6.96 -27.03 -16.11
N MET A 23 6.85 -27.19 -17.43
CA MET A 23 7.14 -26.14 -18.41
C MET A 23 6.13 -24.96 -18.38
N GLY A 24 4.84 -25.23 -18.15
CA GLY A 24 3.80 -24.19 -18.13
C GLY A 24 3.71 -23.43 -16.80
N ILE A 25 4.03 -24.09 -15.68
CA ILE A 25 4.01 -23.46 -14.36
C ILE A 25 5.16 -22.46 -14.22
N HIS A 26 6.36 -22.79 -14.71
CA HIS A 26 7.49 -21.87 -14.66
C HIS A 26 7.24 -20.60 -15.48
N ASP A 27 6.68 -20.73 -16.68
CA ASP A 27 6.37 -19.58 -17.54
C ASP A 27 5.29 -18.67 -16.93
N TYR A 28 4.28 -19.26 -16.28
CA TYR A 28 3.26 -18.51 -15.54
C TYR A 28 3.87 -17.71 -14.40
N PHE A 29 4.67 -18.34 -13.52
CA PHE A 29 5.33 -17.65 -12.41
C PHE A 29 6.25 -16.52 -12.89
N VAL A 30 7.09 -16.79 -13.90
CA VAL A 30 8.00 -15.79 -14.46
C VAL A 30 7.21 -14.60 -15.03
N GLY A 31 6.10 -14.84 -15.73
CA GLY A 31 5.23 -13.79 -16.25
C GLY A 31 4.72 -12.85 -15.15
N TYR A 32 4.19 -13.40 -14.05
CA TYR A 32 3.73 -12.57 -12.94
C TYR A 32 4.87 -11.82 -12.24
N LEU A 33 6.05 -12.42 -12.09
CA LEU A 33 7.20 -11.71 -11.49
C LEU A 33 7.65 -10.53 -12.36
N ILE A 34 7.60 -10.67 -13.69
CA ILE A 34 7.85 -9.55 -14.62
C ILE A 34 6.78 -8.47 -14.43
N ILE A 35 5.49 -8.85 -14.34
CA ILE A 35 4.41 -7.90 -14.08
C ILE A 35 4.64 -7.19 -12.74
N GLY A 36 4.98 -7.91 -11.68
CA GLY A 36 5.29 -7.36 -10.37
C GLY A 36 6.45 -6.35 -10.41
N ALA A 37 7.50 -6.63 -11.18
CA ALA A 37 8.62 -5.72 -11.37
C ALA A 37 8.21 -4.45 -12.13
N VAL A 38 7.41 -4.59 -13.21
CA VAL A 38 6.89 -3.47 -14.00
C VAL A 38 5.95 -2.60 -13.15
N VAL A 39 5.04 -3.22 -12.40
CA VAL A 39 4.13 -2.51 -11.50
C VAL A 39 4.93 -1.83 -10.40
N GLY A 40 5.91 -2.49 -9.78
CA GLY A 40 6.79 -1.87 -8.77
C GLY A 40 7.49 -0.60 -9.29
N SER A 41 7.95 -0.63 -10.55
CA SER A 41 8.53 0.56 -11.19
C SER A 41 7.50 1.66 -11.42
N PHE A 42 6.28 1.30 -11.81
CA PHE A 42 5.16 2.24 -11.91
C PHE A 42 4.74 2.81 -10.54
N LEU A 43 4.78 2.02 -9.46
CA LEU A 43 4.47 2.51 -8.10
C LEU A 43 5.43 3.63 -7.71
N ASN A 44 6.72 3.56 -8.05
CA ASN A 44 7.66 4.66 -7.82
C ASN A 44 7.23 5.97 -8.52
N VAL A 45 6.73 5.87 -9.75
CA VAL A 45 6.20 7.02 -10.50
C VAL A 45 4.96 7.58 -9.80
N LEU A 46 4.05 6.70 -9.40
CA LEU A 46 2.80 7.08 -8.75
C LEU A 46 3.04 7.74 -7.39
N ILE A 47 3.89 7.15 -6.55
CA ILE A 47 4.27 7.66 -5.22
C ILE A 47 4.87 9.06 -5.34
N TYR A 48 5.75 9.30 -6.32
CA TYR A 48 6.41 10.58 -6.49
C TYR A 48 5.51 11.65 -7.12
N ARG A 49 4.77 11.31 -8.19
CA ARG A 49 4.07 12.32 -9.03
C ARG A 49 2.67 12.63 -8.56
N LEU A 50 1.95 11.68 -7.96
CA LEU A 50 0.55 11.88 -7.60
C LEU A 50 0.36 13.02 -6.59
N PRO A 51 1.12 13.11 -5.48
CA PRO A 51 0.95 14.20 -4.52
C PRO A 51 1.27 15.57 -5.13
N ILE A 52 2.31 15.65 -5.96
CA ILE A 52 2.69 16.88 -6.68
C ILE A 52 1.56 17.32 -7.62
N THR A 53 0.97 16.37 -8.35
CA THR A 53 -0.13 16.67 -9.29
C THR A 53 -1.36 17.19 -8.53
N LEU A 54 -1.70 16.59 -7.39
CA LEU A 54 -2.83 17.01 -6.56
C LEU A 54 -2.59 18.41 -5.95
N ALA A 55 -1.39 18.68 -5.46
CA ALA A 55 -1.00 20.00 -4.96
C ALA A 55 -1.07 21.09 -6.04
N ASN A 56 -0.72 20.76 -7.29
CA ASN A 56 -0.86 21.68 -8.42
C ASN A 56 -2.33 21.96 -8.80
N CYS A 57 -3.20 20.95 -8.74
CA CYS A 57 -4.62 21.07 -9.11
C CYS A 57 -5.47 21.77 -8.03
N SER A 58 -5.04 21.74 -6.78
CA SER A 58 -5.77 22.31 -5.67
C SER A 58 -4.80 22.86 -4.62
N PRO A 59 -4.59 24.19 -4.55
CA PRO A 59 -3.67 24.80 -3.59
C PRO A 59 -4.10 24.64 -2.12
N GLN A 60 -5.23 23.97 -1.85
CA GLN A 60 -5.65 23.53 -0.52
C GLN A 60 -4.81 22.37 0.02
N TYR A 61 -4.05 21.64 -0.81
CA TYR A 61 -3.12 20.61 -0.36
C TYR A 61 -1.77 21.26 -0.01
N GLU A 62 -1.59 21.60 1.27
CA GLU A 62 -0.32 22.10 1.79
C GLU A 62 0.69 20.96 1.92
N LEU A 63 1.61 20.86 0.96
CA LEU A 63 2.80 20.04 1.11
C LEU A 63 3.68 20.68 2.20
N HIS A 64 3.57 20.19 3.42
CA HIS A 64 4.53 20.42 4.51
C HIS A 64 4.73 21.87 4.96
N GLY A 65 3.69 22.72 4.99
CA GLY A 65 3.69 24.02 5.71
C GLY A 65 4.83 25.01 5.37
N GLN A 66 5.59 24.75 4.30
CA GLN A 66 6.59 25.63 3.75
C GLN A 66 6.07 26.07 2.40
N GLU A 67 6.11 27.37 2.12
CA GLU A 67 6.08 27.90 0.77
C GLU A 67 7.31 27.35 0.02
N VAL A 68 7.25 26.10 -0.40
CA VAL A 68 8.18 25.56 -1.37
C VAL A 68 7.87 26.36 -2.61
N GLY A 69 8.77 27.28 -2.99
CA GLY A 69 8.74 27.93 -4.29
C GLY A 69 8.75 26.83 -5.35
N ILE A 70 7.56 26.39 -5.76
CA ILE A 70 7.38 25.29 -6.69
C ILE A 70 8.06 25.73 -7.97
N SER A 71 9.21 25.11 -8.27
CA SER A 71 9.95 25.41 -9.48
C SER A 71 9.01 25.29 -10.69
N SER A 72 9.18 26.15 -11.69
CA SER A 72 8.33 26.17 -12.89
C SER A 72 8.17 24.79 -13.55
N HIS A 73 9.18 23.92 -13.41
CA HIS A 73 9.18 22.55 -13.88
C HIS A 73 8.20 21.63 -13.13
N LEU A 74 8.03 21.80 -11.82
CA LEU A 74 7.12 20.96 -11.02
C LEU A 74 5.64 21.31 -11.31
N LYS A 75 5.34 22.52 -11.80
CA LYS A 75 3.97 22.94 -12.16
C LYS A 75 3.41 22.21 -13.38
N SER A 76 4.25 21.68 -14.28
CA SER A 76 3.81 21.03 -15.52
C SER A 76 3.80 19.49 -15.44
N ILE A 77 4.19 18.91 -14.30
CA ILE A 77 4.19 17.46 -14.13
C ILE A 77 2.76 16.95 -13.95
N ASN A 78 2.42 15.91 -14.71
CA ASN A 78 1.25 15.08 -14.47
C ASN A 78 1.69 13.61 -14.33
N LEU A 79 0.72 12.70 -14.13
CA LEU A 79 1.02 11.28 -13.94
C LEU A 79 1.77 10.65 -15.13
N PHE A 80 1.46 11.06 -16.35
CA PHE A 80 1.97 10.43 -17.58
C PHE A 80 3.11 11.19 -18.24
N GLN A 81 3.27 12.48 -17.96
CA GLN A 81 4.20 13.39 -18.61
C GLN A 81 4.94 14.25 -17.57
N PRO A 82 6.24 14.52 -17.78
CA PRO A 82 7.11 14.00 -18.85
C PRO A 82 7.43 12.49 -18.67
N GLY A 83 8.18 11.87 -19.59
CA GLY A 83 8.71 10.51 -19.41
C GLY A 83 9.62 10.39 -18.17
N SER A 84 10.22 9.22 -17.91
CA SER A 84 11.15 9.06 -16.78
C SER A 84 12.28 10.09 -16.84
N PHE A 85 12.53 10.81 -15.74
CA PHE A 85 13.52 11.87 -15.66
C PHE A 85 14.27 11.82 -14.32
N CYS A 86 15.48 12.39 -14.29
CA CYS A 86 16.27 12.47 -13.07
C CYS A 86 15.76 13.60 -12.15
N PRO A 87 15.46 13.34 -10.87
CA PRO A 87 14.90 14.34 -9.96
C PRO A 87 15.87 15.48 -9.61
N HIS A 88 17.16 15.35 -9.93
CA HIS A 88 18.17 16.37 -9.62
C HIS A 88 18.52 17.30 -10.78
N CYS A 89 18.54 16.76 -12.00
CA CYS A 89 18.99 17.46 -13.20
C CYS A 89 17.85 17.68 -14.21
N ASN A 90 16.68 17.06 -14.00
CA ASN A 90 15.52 17.02 -14.89
C ASN A 90 15.80 16.47 -16.31
N GLU A 91 16.98 15.89 -16.55
CA GLU A 91 17.30 15.21 -17.80
C GLU A 91 16.48 13.93 -17.95
N SER A 92 16.06 13.64 -19.19
CA SER A 92 15.33 12.42 -19.53
C SER A 92 16.20 11.18 -19.33
N ILE A 93 15.63 10.12 -18.76
CA ILE A 93 16.32 8.85 -18.51
C ILE A 93 16.12 7.93 -19.73
N PRO A 94 17.20 7.46 -20.38
CA PRO A 94 17.11 6.50 -21.46
C PRO A 94 16.40 5.20 -21.03
N ILE A 95 15.60 4.61 -21.93
CA ILE A 95 14.79 3.39 -21.67
C ILE A 95 15.61 2.25 -21.06
N LYS A 96 16.87 2.05 -21.50
CA LYS A 96 17.77 1.01 -20.96
C LYS A 96 18.04 1.10 -19.46
N TYR A 97 17.91 2.31 -18.88
CA TYR A 97 18.08 2.56 -17.45
C TYR A 97 16.75 2.64 -16.71
N ASN A 98 15.63 2.48 -17.42
CA ASN A 98 14.28 2.44 -16.89
C ASN A 98 13.73 1.00 -16.78
N ILE A 99 14.60 -0.01 -16.94
CA ILE A 99 14.24 -1.42 -16.73
C ILE A 99 14.21 -1.67 -15.21
N PRO A 100 13.09 -2.18 -14.65
CA PRO A 100 12.98 -2.42 -13.21
C PRO A 100 14.13 -3.27 -12.70
N ILE A 101 14.67 -2.93 -11.52
CA ILE A 101 15.79 -3.56 -10.81
C ILE A 101 17.13 -3.40 -11.55
N LEU A 102 17.18 -3.79 -12.82
CA LEU A 102 18.38 -3.79 -13.65
C LEU A 102 18.90 -2.38 -13.94
N GLY A 103 18.02 -1.40 -14.12
CA GLY A 103 18.39 -0.01 -14.38
C GLY A 103 19.26 0.58 -13.26
N TRP A 104 18.85 0.35 -11.99
CA TRP A 104 19.62 0.81 -10.83
C TRP A 104 20.97 0.09 -10.70
N ILE A 105 20.99 -1.22 -10.95
CA ILE A 105 22.21 -2.05 -10.92
C ILE A 105 23.21 -1.58 -11.99
N PHE A 106 22.77 -1.35 -13.23
CA PHE A 106 23.63 -0.87 -14.31
C PHE A 106 24.16 0.53 -14.07
N LEU A 107 23.39 1.38 -13.41
CA LEU A 107 23.81 2.71 -12.98
C LEU A 107 24.67 2.70 -11.70
N ARG A 108 24.80 1.54 -11.03
CA ARG A 108 25.47 1.38 -9.73
C ARG A 108 24.97 2.38 -8.68
N GLY A 109 23.68 2.68 -8.72
CA GLY A 109 23.05 3.64 -7.82
C GLY A 109 23.45 5.10 -8.04
N VAL A 110 24.03 5.46 -9.19
CA VAL A 110 24.43 6.83 -9.51
C VAL A 110 23.86 7.27 -10.86
N SER A 111 23.23 8.44 -10.88
CA SER A 111 22.66 9.01 -12.11
C SER A 111 23.74 9.33 -13.14
N ARG A 112 23.51 8.96 -14.41
CA ARG A 112 24.46 9.23 -15.50
C ARG A 112 24.53 10.71 -15.93
N CYS A 113 23.45 11.48 -15.73
CA CYS A 113 23.42 12.90 -16.13
C CYS A 113 24.28 13.78 -15.22
N CYS A 114 24.17 13.60 -13.90
CA CYS A 114 24.68 14.56 -12.91
C CYS A 114 25.52 13.92 -11.81
N ASN A 115 25.80 12.61 -11.90
CA ASN A 115 26.61 11.83 -10.95
C ASN A 115 26.12 11.89 -9.49
N LYS A 116 24.86 12.27 -9.27
CA LYS A 116 24.23 12.20 -7.94
C LYS A 116 23.67 10.81 -7.68
N LYS A 117 23.70 10.39 -6.41
CA LYS A 117 23.18 9.10 -5.96
C LYS A 117 21.67 9.00 -6.18
N ILE A 118 21.23 7.88 -6.71
CA ILE A 118 19.81 7.52 -6.85
C ILE A 118 19.37 6.86 -5.55
N SER A 119 18.23 7.28 -5.00
CA SER A 119 17.70 6.71 -3.76
C SER A 119 17.54 5.20 -3.86
N ILE A 120 18.03 4.47 -2.85
CA ILE A 120 17.85 3.00 -2.76
C ILE A 120 16.37 2.61 -2.65
N ARG A 121 15.51 3.56 -2.25
CA ARG A 121 14.06 3.39 -2.14
C ARG A 121 13.43 2.94 -3.45
N TYR A 122 13.90 3.42 -4.60
CA TYR A 122 13.39 3.01 -5.91
C TYR A 122 13.55 1.51 -6.12
N LEU A 123 14.76 1.00 -5.86
CA LEU A 123 15.07 -0.42 -5.92
C LEU A 123 14.28 -1.22 -4.89
N PHE A 124 14.13 -0.68 -3.67
CA PHE A 124 13.38 -1.34 -2.61
C PHE A 124 11.91 -1.56 -3.00
N ILE A 125 11.23 -0.55 -3.56
CA ILE A 125 9.82 -0.66 -3.96
C ILE A 125 9.64 -1.68 -5.09
N GLU A 126 10.57 -1.72 -6.05
CA GLU A 126 10.54 -2.71 -7.14
C GLU A 126 10.71 -4.14 -6.63
N ILE A 127 11.71 -4.36 -5.76
CA ILE A 127 11.93 -5.67 -5.13
C ILE A 127 10.74 -6.06 -4.24
N LEU A 128 10.20 -5.12 -3.47
CA LEU A 128 9.04 -5.35 -2.61
C LEU A 128 7.84 -5.81 -3.44
N ALA A 129 7.53 -5.14 -4.56
CA ALA A 129 6.43 -5.53 -5.43
C ALA A 129 6.60 -6.94 -6.00
N VAL A 130 7.83 -7.33 -6.38
CA VAL A 130 8.14 -8.69 -6.85
C VAL A 130 7.95 -9.72 -5.73
N ILE A 131 8.46 -9.45 -4.52
CA ILE A 131 8.30 -10.34 -3.36
C ILE A 131 6.82 -10.49 -3.00
N GLN A 132 6.07 -9.38 -2.94
CA GLN A 132 4.64 -9.38 -2.70
C GLN A 132 3.89 -10.21 -3.73
N THR A 133 4.27 -10.10 -5.00
CA THR A 133 3.70 -10.89 -6.09
C THR A 133 3.97 -12.39 -5.90
N LEU A 134 5.22 -12.73 -5.60
CA LEU A 134 5.62 -14.11 -5.33
C LEU A 134 4.83 -14.71 -4.16
N LEU A 135 4.69 -13.97 -3.06
CA LEU A 135 3.93 -14.42 -1.89
C LEU A 135 2.46 -14.71 -2.21
N VAL A 136 1.81 -13.83 -2.99
CA VAL A 136 0.43 -14.06 -3.44
C VAL A 136 0.31 -15.34 -4.28
N LEU A 137 1.22 -15.56 -5.23
CA LEU A 137 1.22 -16.76 -6.07
C LEU A 137 1.51 -18.06 -5.29
N MET A 138 2.25 -17.98 -4.20
CA MET A 138 2.55 -19.13 -3.35
C MET A 138 1.37 -19.52 -2.45
N ILE A 139 0.53 -18.55 -2.08
CA ILE A 139 -0.55 -18.74 -1.10
C ILE A 139 -1.90 -18.99 -1.79
N PHE A 140 -2.18 -18.27 -2.87
CA PHE A 140 -3.45 -18.35 -3.58
C PHE A 140 -3.32 -19.11 -4.89
N GLN A 141 -4.36 -19.86 -5.24
CA GLN A 141 -4.39 -20.72 -6.43
C GLN A 141 -5.43 -20.29 -7.47
N GLU A 142 -6.44 -19.52 -7.05
CA GLU A 142 -7.53 -19.07 -7.91
C GLU A 142 -7.13 -17.76 -8.60
N ASP A 143 -7.20 -17.70 -9.94
CA ASP A 143 -6.70 -16.55 -10.73
C ASP A 143 -7.35 -15.22 -10.33
N LEU A 144 -8.67 -15.20 -10.09
CA LEU A 144 -9.37 -13.99 -9.66
C LEU A 144 -8.88 -13.51 -8.29
N LEU A 145 -8.62 -14.44 -7.36
CA LEU A 145 -8.14 -14.13 -6.03
C LEU A 145 -6.69 -13.61 -6.07
N ILE A 146 -5.85 -14.19 -6.92
CA ILE A 146 -4.49 -13.69 -7.19
C ILE A 146 -4.57 -12.26 -7.73
N CYS A 147 -5.29 -12.03 -8.83
CA CYS A 147 -5.37 -10.71 -9.46
C CYS A 147 -5.89 -9.63 -8.51
N THR A 148 -6.97 -9.91 -7.78
CA THR A 148 -7.56 -8.95 -6.83
C THR A 148 -6.66 -8.70 -5.62
N SER A 149 -5.99 -9.74 -5.10
CA SER A 149 -4.99 -9.62 -4.04
C SER A 149 -3.81 -8.75 -4.47
N LEU A 150 -3.31 -8.92 -5.70
CA LEU A 150 -2.23 -8.11 -6.27
C LEU A 150 -2.62 -6.63 -6.41
N VAL A 151 -3.84 -6.35 -6.89
CA VAL A 151 -4.35 -4.98 -6.97
C VAL A 151 -4.43 -4.34 -5.58
N LEU A 152 -4.93 -5.08 -4.58
CA LEU A 152 -5.01 -4.61 -3.19
C LEU A 152 -3.62 -4.28 -2.64
N ILE A 153 -2.69 -5.25 -2.66
CA ILE A 153 -1.36 -5.11 -2.05
C ILE A 153 -0.51 -4.04 -2.72
N TRP A 154 -0.51 -3.93 -4.05
CA TRP A 154 0.22 -2.87 -4.74
C TRP A 154 -0.37 -1.48 -4.46
N THR A 155 -1.69 -1.36 -4.37
CA THR A 155 -2.36 -0.11 -4.00
C THR A 155 -2.03 0.29 -2.55
N LEU A 156 -2.07 -0.66 -1.61
CA LEU A 156 -1.70 -0.42 -0.22
C LEU A 156 -0.23 -0.01 -0.06
N THR A 157 0.68 -0.63 -0.83
CA THR A 157 2.10 -0.25 -0.87
C THR A 157 2.26 1.20 -1.36
N ALA A 158 1.60 1.59 -2.44
CA ALA A 158 1.66 2.98 -2.91
C ALA A 158 1.08 3.96 -1.88
N LEU A 159 -0.09 3.67 -1.30
CA LEU A 159 -0.72 4.51 -0.27
C LEU A 159 0.18 4.67 0.96
N ALA A 160 0.81 3.59 1.43
CA ALA A 160 1.73 3.64 2.56
C ALA A 160 2.91 4.58 2.28
N PHE A 161 3.51 4.49 1.10
CA PHE A 161 4.67 5.32 0.75
C PHE A 161 4.30 6.77 0.44
N ILE A 162 3.11 7.04 -0.09
CA ILE A 162 2.61 8.41 -0.27
C ILE A 162 2.37 9.04 1.11
N ASP A 163 1.69 8.34 2.01
CA ASP A 163 1.36 8.85 3.33
C ASP A 163 2.63 9.07 4.17
N PHE A 164 3.61 8.16 4.09
CA PHE A 164 4.90 8.33 4.74
C PHE A 164 5.65 9.59 4.30
N ASP A 165 5.53 9.98 3.03
CA ASP A 165 6.22 11.15 2.48
C ASP A 165 5.46 12.47 2.69
N THR A 166 4.13 12.41 2.67
CA THR A 166 3.29 13.60 2.50
C THR A 166 2.14 13.72 3.49
N TYR A 167 1.93 12.74 4.37
CA TYR A 167 0.77 12.66 5.29
C TYR A 167 -0.58 12.73 4.56
N LEU A 168 -0.59 12.30 3.29
CA LEU A 168 -1.74 12.35 2.41
C LEU A 168 -2.13 10.94 1.96
N LEU A 169 -3.42 10.63 2.06
CA LEU A 169 -4.03 9.46 1.42
C LEU A 169 -5.02 9.92 0.34
N PRO A 170 -4.64 9.89 -0.95
CA PRO A 170 -5.45 10.43 -2.04
C PRO A 170 -6.81 9.74 -2.20
N ASP A 171 -7.87 10.55 -2.31
CA ASP A 171 -9.23 10.06 -2.57
C ASP A 171 -9.37 9.31 -3.88
N CYS A 172 -8.59 9.68 -4.90
CA CYS A 172 -8.53 8.99 -6.18
C CYS A 172 -7.95 7.57 -6.10
N MET A 173 -7.41 7.17 -4.94
CA MET A 173 -6.95 5.80 -4.67
C MET A 173 -7.81 5.12 -3.61
N THR A 174 -8.10 5.79 -2.48
CA THR A 174 -8.83 5.19 -1.36
C THR A 174 -10.29 4.90 -1.70
N ILE A 175 -10.97 5.79 -2.43
CA ILE A 175 -12.39 5.62 -2.79
C ILE A 175 -12.56 4.49 -3.82
N PRO A 176 -11.80 4.45 -4.93
CA PRO A 176 -11.85 3.29 -5.83
C PRO A 176 -11.51 1.98 -5.15
N LEU A 177 -10.55 1.97 -4.21
CA LEU A 177 -10.22 0.77 -3.44
C LEU A 177 -11.41 0.28 -2.62
N LEU A 178 -12.14 1.18 -1.97
CA LEU A 178 -13.36 0.85 -1.22
C LEU A 178 -14.42 0.22 -2.12
N TRP A 179 -14.75 0.88 -3.24
CA TRP A 179 -15.76 0.38 -4.18
C TRP A 179 -15.37 -0.95 -4.78
N LEU A 180 -14.09 -1.12 -5.14
CA LEU A 180 -13.59 -2.37 -5.69
C LEU A 180 -13.73 -3.51 -4.67
N GLY A 181 -13.47 -3.26 -3.38
CA GLY A 181 -13.69 -4.25 -2.32
C GLY A 181 -15.15 -4.70 -2.21
N LEU A 182 -16.10 -3.77 -2.31
CA LEU A 182 -17.53 -4.09 -2.32
C LEU A 182 -17.93 -4.89 -3.56
N LEU A 183 -17.45 -4.49 -4.74
CA LEU A 183 -17.78 -5.16 -6.02
C LEU A 183 -17.24 -6.58 -6.06
N ILE A 184 -16.00 -6.80 -5.61
CA ILE A 184 -15.38 -8.12 -5.59
C ILE A 184 -16.09 -9.06 -4.61
N ASN A 185 -16.62 -8.53 -3.51
CA ASN A 185 -17.35 -9.31 -2.50
C ASN A 185 -18.82 -9.58 -2.84
N ILE A 186 -19.30 -9.21 -4.04
CA ILE A 186 -20.63 -9.62 -4.54
C ILE A 186 -20.73 -11.15 -4.56
N ASP A 187 -19.71 -11.81 -5.09
CA ASP A 187 -19.61 -13.28 -5.15
C ASP A 187 -18.89 -13.88 -3.94
N THR A 188 -18.82 -13.12 -2.84
CA THR A 188 -18.22 -13.56 -1.56
C THR A 188 -16.74 -13.97 -1.65
N LEU A 189 -15.96 -13.32 -2.52
CA LEU A 189 -14.57 -13.70 -2.79
C LEU A 189 -13.68 -13.69 -1.52
N PHE A 190 -13.76 -12.64 -0.72
CA PHE A 190 -13.04 -12.53 0.56
C PHE A 190 -13.97 -12.66 1.77
N THR A 191 -15.18 -12.10 1.69
CA THR A 191 -16.18 -12.09 2.77
C THR A 191 -17.59 -11.93 2.18
N PRO A 192 -18.66 -12.35 2.88
CA PRO A 192 -20.03 -12.03 2.47
C PRO A 192 -20.25 -10.52 2.30
N LEU A 193 -21.02 -10.12 1.29
CA LEU A 193 -21.28 -8.70 0.98
C LEU A 193 -21.86 -7.91 2.17
N SER A 194 -22.75 -8.52 2.95
CA SER A 194 -23.30 -7.90 4.16
C SER A 194 -22.20 -7.57 5.18
N SER A 195 -21.25 -8.49 5.39
CA SER A 195 -20.08 -8.29 6.24
C SER A 195 -19.13 -7.25 5.66
N ALA A 196 -18.94 -7.20 4.34
CA ALA A 196 -18.14 -6.17 3.66
C ALA A 196 -18.71 -4.76 3.88
N VAL A 197 -20.02 -4.58 3.67
CA VAL A 197 -20.71 -3.30 3.90
C VAL A 197 -20.61 -2.88 5.37
N LEU A 198 -20.88 -3.82 6.30
CA LEU A 198 -20.74 -3.55 7.73
C LEU A 198 -19.30 -3.23 8.12
N GLY A 199 -18.30 -3.91 7.54
CA GLY A 199 -16.90 -3.65 7.76
C GLY A 199 -16.47 -2.28 7.27
N ALA A 200 -16.96 -1.84 6.10
CA ALA A 200 -16.70 -0.50 5.58
C ALA A 200 -17.28 0.57 6.51
N VAL A 201 -18.54 0.40 6.93
CA VAL A 201 -19.22 1.32 7.86
C VAL A 201 -18.54 1.35 9.22
N SER A 202 -18.26 0.18 9.83
CA SER A 202 -17.65 0.11 11.15
C SER A 202 -16.21 0.60 11.15
N GLY A 203 -15.44 0.29 10.10
CA GLY A 203 -14.07 0.77 9.93
C GLY A 203 -14.00 2.29 9.84
N TYR A 204 -14.88 2.90 9.04
CA TYR A 204 -14.98 4.37 8.95
C TYR A 204 -15.39 4.99 10.30
N LEU A 205 -16.52 4.53 10.86
CA LEU A 205 -17.12 5.12 12.06
C LEU A 205 -16.22 4.97 13.28
N PHE A 206 -15.49 3.87 13.43
CA PHE A 206 -14.63 3.66 14.58
C PHE A 206 -13.52 4.72 14.66
N LEU A 207 -12.79 4.95 13.56
CA LEU A 207 -11.74 5.97 13.55
C LEU A 207 -12.31 7.38 13.59
N TRP A 208 -13.42 7.62 12.90
CA TRP A 208 -14.11 8.92 12.90
C TRP A 208 -14.59 9.32 14.31
N LEU A 209 -15.20 8.40 15.06
CA LEU A 209 -15.62 8.63 16.44
C LEU A 209 -14.42 8.86 17.35
N SER A 210 -13.37 8.05 17.20
CA SER A 210 -12.13 8.18 17.98
C SER A 210 -11.47 9.54 17.77
N TYR A 211 -11.46 10.02 16.52
CA TYR A 211 -10.97 11.35 16.17
C TYR A 211 -11.79 12.46 16.83
N TRP A 212 -13.13 12.43 16.75
CA TRP A 212 -13.97 13.45 17.38
C TRP A 212 -13.84 13.46 18.89
N LEU A 213 -13.78 12.28 19.51
CA LEU A 213 -13.53 12.18 20.95
C LEU A 213 -12.21 12.84 21.33
N PHE A 214 -11.14 12.54 20.59
CA PHE A 214 -9.83 13.13 20.83
C PHE A 214 -9.84 14.64 20.61
N LYS A 215 -10.48 15.12 19.53
CA LYS A 215 -10.60 16.54 19.20
C LYS A 215 -11.37 17.33 20.27
N ILE A 216 -12.45 16.77 20.80
CA ILE A 216 -13.23 17.41 21.87
C ILE A 216 -12.41 17.47 23.17
N VAL A 217 -11.67 16.41 23.51
CA VAL A 217 -10.90 16.33 24.77
C VAL A 217 -9.61 17.17 24.73
N ARG A 218 -8.91 17.17 23.59
CA ARG A 218 -7.57 17.79 23.47
C ARG A 218 -7.56 19.08 22.66
N GLY A 219 -8.62 19.40 21.93
CA GLY A 219 -8.70 20.59 21.07
C GLY A 219 -7.78 20.55 19.85
N VAL A 220 -7.16 19.40 19.55
CA VAL A 220 -6.21 19.23 18.44
C VAL A 220 -6.66 18.11 17.51
N ASP A 221 -6.29 18.22 16.24
CA ASP A 221 -6.53 17.18 15.25
C ASP A 221 -5.58 16.01 15.48
N GLY A 222 -6.13 14.85 15.85
CA GLY A 222 -5.35 13.67 16.24
C GLY A 222 -4.99 12.70 15.11
N MET A 223 -5.71 12.74 13.99
CA MET A 223 -5.57 11.78 12.88
C MET A 223 -6.07 12.40 11.57
N GLY A 224 -5.53 11.94 10.43
CA GLY A 224 -5.94 12.40 9.11
C GLY A 224 -7.25 11.76 8.65
N TYR A 225 -8.10 12.52 7.94
CA TYR A 225 -9.36 11.99 7.40
C TYR A 225 -9.16 10.87 6.36
N GLY A 226 -7.99 10.81 5.74
CA GLY A 226 -7.61 9.74 4.82
C GLY A 226 -7.60 8.37 5.49
N ASP A 227 -7.20 8.30 6.77
CA ASP A 227 -7.11 7.05 7.53
C ASP A 227 -8.49 6.40 7.68
N PHE A 228 -9.55 7.20 7.83
CA PHE A 228 -10.92 6.71 7.96
C PHE A 228 -11.38 6.04 6.66
N LYS A 229 -11.02 6.63 5.52
CA LYS A 229 -11.36 6.11 4.18
C LYS A 229 -10.57 4.83 3.90
N LEU A 230 -9.30 4.78 4.28
CA LEU A 230 -8.47 3.59 4.10
C LEU A 230 -8.95 2.42 4.99
N MET A 231 -9.31 2.69 6.25
CA MET A 231 -9.89 1.67 7.14
C MET A 231 -11.24 1.18 6.63
N ALA A 232 -12.07 2.07 6.10
CA ALA A 232 -13.33 1.71 5.45
C ALA A 232 -13.09 0.84 4.20
N ALA A 233 -12.09 1.16 3.38
CA ALA A 233 -11.72 0.35 2.24
C ALA A 233 -11.31 -1.06 2.71
N LEU A 234 -10.39 -1.20 3.66
CA LEU A 234 -9.99 -2.51 4.18
C LEU A 234 -11.16 -3.29 4.81
N GLY A 235 -12.08 -2.60 5.50
CA GLY A 235 -13.32 -3.19 5.98
C GLY A 235 -14.24 -3.70 4.85
N ALA A 236 -14.28 -3.01 3.71
CA ALA A 236 -15.00 -3.48 2.51
C ALA A 236 -14.37 -4.73 1.88
N TRP A 237 -13.05 -4.87 1.96
CA TRP A 237 -12.33 -6.03 1.43
C TRP A 237 -12.45 -7.25 2.35
N PHE A 238 -12.27 -7.06 3.65
CA PHE A 238 -12.10 -8.17 4.60
C PHE A 238 -13.31 -8.41 5.53
N GLY A 239 -14.25 -7.49 5.58
CA GLY A 239 -15.47 -7.59 6.38
C GLY A 239 -15.32 -7.06 7.80
N VAL A 240 -16.44 -7.03 8.53
CA VAL A 240 -16.54 -6.46 9.88
C VAL A 240 -15.67 -7.18 10.90
N SER A 241 -15.50 -8.50 10.76
CA SER A 241 -14.65 -9.32 11.62
C SER A 241 -13.17 -8.93 11.57
N ALA A 242 -12.73 -8.34 10.46
CA ALA A 242 -11.34 -7.92 10.27
C ALA A 242 -11.02 -6.60 10.99
N VAL A 243 -12.03 -5.73 11.17
CA VAL A 243 -11.84 -4.36 11.66
C VAL A 243 -11.11 -4.29 13.01
N PRO A 244 -11.46 -5.11 14.03
CA PRO A 244 -10.72 -5.13 15.29
C PRO A 244 -9.24 -5.48 15.12
N PHE A 245 -8.93 -6.48 14.28
CA PHE A 245 -7.55 -6.85 13.98
C PHE A 245 -6.80 -5.69 13.30
N LEU A 246 -7.41 -5.07 12.30
CA LEU A 246 -6.79 -3.96 11.56
C LEU A 246 -6.46 -2.79 12.48
N ILE A 247 -7.38 -2.41 13.37
CA ILE A 247 -7.15 -1.33 14.35
C ILE A 247 -6.04 -1.70 15.35
N LEU A 248 -6.10 -2.92 15.90
CA LEU A 248 -5.13 -3.36 16.91
C LEU A 248 -3.72 -3.43 16.33
N PHE A 249 -3.54 -4.05 15.16
CA PHE A 249 -2.23 -4.20 14.56
C PHE A 249 -1.69 -2.89 13.98
N SER A 250 -2.55 -2.04 13.39
CA SER A 250 -2.11 -0.71 12.92
C SER A 250 -1.63 0.17 14.09
N SER A 251 -2.36 0.21 15.20
CA SER A 251 -1.92 0.94 16.40
C SER A 251 -0.67 0.34 17.04
N LEU A 252 -0.57 -1.00 17.11
CA LEU A 252 0.63 -1.67 17.63
C LEU A 252 1.87 -1.33 16.80
N PHE A 253 1.81 -1.49 15.47
CA PHE A 253 2.93 -1.17 14.60
C PHE A 253 3.27 0.33 14.62
N GLY A 254 2.26 1.20 14.70
CA GLY A 254 2.47 2.63 14.84
C GLY A 254 3.21 3.01 16.13
N ILE A 255 2.82 2.44 17.27
CA ILE A 255 3.48 2.68 18.56
C ILE A 255 4.90 2.12 18.57
N VAL A 256 5.10 0.91 18.04
CA VAL A 256 6.44 0.30 17.94
C VAL A 256 7.35 1.17 17.06
N ALA A 257 6.86 1.63 15.92
CA ALA A 257 7.63 2.50 15.05
C ALA A 257 7.91 3.86 15.69
N TYR A 258 6.93 4.48 16.36
CA TYR A 258 7.13 5.70 17.15
C TYR A 258 8.23 5.52 18.19
N ALA A 259 8.18 4.43 18.97
CA ALA A 259 9.18 4.14 19.99
C ALA A 259 10.57 3.94 19.38
N VAL A 260 10.66 3.21 18.27
CA VAL A 260 11.91 3.01 17.53
C VAL A 260 12.48 4.36 17.06
N PHE A 261 11.69 5.18 16.37
CA PHE A 261 12.14 6.50 15.91
C PHE A 261 12.55 7.40 17.07
N TYR A 262 11.77 7.44 18.15
CA TYR A 262 12.08 8.21 19.35
C TYR A 262 13.42 7.80 19.98
N LEU A 263 13.74 6.50 20.03
CA LEU A 263 15.00 6.01 20.58
C LEU A 263 16.22 6.32 19.70
N PHE A 264 16.07 6.28 18.37
CA PHE A 264 17.15 6.59 17.44
C PHE A 264 17.38 8.09 17.28
N ASP A 265 16.32 8.90 17.18
CA ASP A 265 16.41 10.35 16.89
C ASP A 265 16.82 11.18 18.12
N ARG A 266 16.53 10.69 19.33
CA ARG A 266 17.08 11.23 20.59
C ARG A 266 18.61 11.23 20.60
N LYS A 267 19.24 10.35 19.82
CA LYS A 267 20.69 10.17 19.78
C LYS A 267 21.39 11.11 18.80
N GLU A 268 20.69 11.65 17.80
CA GLU A 268 21.30 12.46 16.73
C GLU A 268 20.87 13.92 16.68
N ASN A 269 19.61 14.32 16.99
CA ASN A 269 19.20 15.71 16.73
C ASN A 269 18.22 16.39 17.70
N GLY A 270 17.68 15.73 18.73
CA GLY A 270 16.82 16.40 19.73
C GLY A 270 15.58 17.12 19.15
N LYS A 271 15.19 16.80 17.91
CA LYS A 271 13.98 17.32 17.28
C LYS A 271 12.78 16.51 17.78
N GLU A 272 11.73 17.21 18.19
CA GLU A 272 10.46 16.58 18.52
C GLU A 272 9.82 16.05 17.23
N ILE A 273 9.55 14.73 17.20
CA ILE A 273 8.75 14.12 16.14
C ILE A 273 7.30 14.55 16.38
N ASN A 274 6.88 15.62 15.71
CA ASN A 274 5.57 16.23 15.97
C ASN A 274 4.42 15.37 15.43
N HIS A 275 4.64 14.62 14.34
CA HIS A 275 3.60 13.78 13.73
C HIS A 275 4.20 12.53 13.09
N ILE A 276 3.48 11.40 13.20
CA ILE A 276 3.78 10.15 12.49
C ILE A 276 2.60 9.82 11.60
N ALA A 277 2.89 9.48 10.34
CA ALA A 277 1.91 9.03 9.36
C ALA A 277 1.32 7.68 9.79
N PHE A 278 -0.01 7.59 9.94
CA PHE A 278 -0.68 6.38 10.43
C PHE A 278 -1.04 5.41 9.30
N GLY A 279 -1.26 5.92 8.08
CA GLY A 279 -1.61 5.16 6.89
C GLY A 279 -0.67 4.00 6.56
N PRO A 280 0.68 4.11 6.68
CA PRO A 280 1.59 2.99 6.46
C PRO A 280 1.26 1.78 7.35
N TYR A 281 0.87 2.01 8.60
CA TYR A 281 0.58 0.95 9.54
C TYR A 281 -0.80 0.32 9.30
N ILE A 282 -1.78 1.11 8.84
CA ILE A 282 -3.07 0.58 8.34
C ILE A 282 -2.83 -0.31 7.11
N SER A 283 -2.08 0.17 6.12
CA SER A 283 -1.73 -0.60 4.92
C SER A 283 -0.98 -1.88 5.28
N PHE A 284 -0.03 -1.82 6.20
CA PHE A 284 0.71 -3.00 6.64
C PHE A 284 -0.17 -4.01 7.37
N ALA A 285 -1.06 -3.56 8.26
CA ALA A 285 -2.04 -4.44 8.91
C ALA A 285 -2.99 -5.10 7.89
N GLY A 286 -3.41 -4.37 6.85
CA GLY A 286 -4.21 -4.90 5.74
C GLY A 286 -3.49 -5.97 4.94
N ILE A 287 -2.22 -5.74 4.59
CA ILE A 287 -1.38 -6.74 3.90
C ILE A 287 -1.18 -7.98 4.79
N LEU A 288 -0.94 -7.79 6.08
CA LEU A 288 -0.80 -8.89 7.03
C LEU A 288 -2.10 -9.72 7.15
N TYR A 289 -3.25 -9.03 7.22
CA TYR A 289 -4.55 -9.67 7.29
C TYR A 289 -4.89 -10.45 6.02
N LEU A 290 -4.46 -9.98 4.84
CA LEU A 290 -4.66 -10.73 3.58
C LEU A 290 -4.11 -12.17 3.67
N PHE A 291 -2.97 -12.36 4.34
CA PHE A 291 -2.31 -13.65 4.41
C PHE A 291 -2.72 -14.49 5.64
N ILE A 292 -3.03 -13.86 6.78
CA ILE A 292 -3.26 -14.56 8.06
C ILE A 292 -4.74 -14.49 8.50
N GLY A 293 -5.55 -13.63 7.88
CA GLY A 293 -6.91 -13.30 8.31
C GLY A 293 -7.87 -14.49 8.38
N SER A 294 -7.69 -15.49 7.52
CA SER A 294 -8.46 -16.74 7.58
C SER A 294 -8.25 -17.49 8.89
N HIS A 295 -7.03 -17.51 9.43
CA HIS A 295 -6.71 -18.17 10.69
C HIS A 295 -7.18 -17.33 11.87
N VAL A 296 -7.03 -16.01 11.78
CA VAL A 296 -7.47 -15.06 12.81
C VAL A 296 -8.98 -15.12 13.01
N THR A 297 -9.76 -15.05 11.93
CA THR A 297 -11.23 -15.05 12.00
C THR A 297 -11.75 -16.35 12.62
N ASN A 298 -11.13 -17.49 12.27
CA ASN A 298 -11.49 -18.78 12.86
C ASN A 298 -11.16 -18.87 14.35
N LEU A 299 -10.16 -18.14 14.85
CA LEU A 299 -9.78 -18.15 16.26
C LEU A 299 -10.67 -17.23 17.12
N PHE A 300 -11.18 -16.14 16.56
CA PHE A 300 -12.06 -15.19 17.26
C PHE A 300 -13.55 -15.58 17.23
N PHE A 301 -13.98 -16.35 16.24
CA PHE A 301 -15.41 -16.69 16.03
C PHE A 301 -15.71 -18.21 16.10
N GLN A 302 -14.84 -18.99 16.76
CA GLN A 302 -15.16 -20.33 17.27
C GLN A 302 -16.03 -20.23 18.53
#